data_AF-X1BH20-F1
#
_entry.id   AF-X1BH20-F1
#
_cell.length_a   1.000
_cell.length_b   1.000
_cell.length_c   1.000
_cell.angle_alpha   90.00
_cell.angle_beta   90.00
_cell.angle_gamma   90.00
#
_symmetry.space_group_name_H-M   'P 1'
#
loop_
_entity.id
_entity.type
_entity.pdbx_description
1 polymer ?
#
loop_
_entity_poly.entity_id
_entity_poly.type
_entity_poly.pdbx_seq_one_letter_code
_entity_poly.pdbx_strand_id
1 'polypeptide(L)'
;MVIREVGLLFRGFTLVKKSYHKTTLGKIDSDLRSGLLTALLNFAETAFSTGSVEYFQGNRLTIAFINANILADDSVEPELLISYAIIDKHKRIDKYVKKLVNPLLIKGA
;
A
#
# COMPACT_ATOMS: atom_id res chain seq x y z
N MET A 1 -5.92 8.38 -15.14
CA MET A 1 -5.40 7.63 -13.99
C MET A 1 -6.50 7.62 -12.94
N VAL A 2 -6.95 6.45 -12.51
CA VAL A 2 -8.06 6.32 -11.55
C VAL A 2 -7.53 5.66 -10.29
N ILE A 3 -7.83 6.25 -9.13
CA ILE A 3 -7.59 5.61 -7.84
C ILE A 3 -8.69 4.57 -7.65
N ARG A 4 -8.30 3.30 -7.59
CA ARG A 4 -9.23 2.17 -7.43
C ARG A 4 -9.54 1.96 -5.97
N GLU A 5 -8.52 2.02 -5.13
CA GLU A 5 -8.61 1.79 -3.69
C GLU A 5 -7.49 2.53 -2.96
N VAL A 6 -7.79 2.96 -1.73
CA VAL A 6 -6.79 3.38 -0.73
C VAL A 6 -7.08 2.69 0.58
N GLY A 7 -6.06 2.46 1.40
CA GLY A 7 -6.26 1.86 2.71
C GLY A 7 -5.02 1.88 3.60
N LEU A 8 -5.22 1.42 4.83
CA LEU A 8 -4.19 1.23 5.83
C LEU A 8 -4.08 -0.25 6.18
N LEU A 9 -2.86 -0.76 6.24
CA LEU A 9 -2.53 -2.11 6.69
C LEU A 9 -1.69 -2.02 7.97
N PHE A 10 -2.00 -2.87 8.93
CA PHE A 10 -1.23 -3.05 10.15
C PHE A 10 -1.23 -4.52 10.54
N ARG A 11 -0.06 -5.08 10.85
CA ARG A 11 0.12 -6.51 11.21
C ARG A 11 -0.53 -7.49 10.21
N GLY A 12 -0.54 -7.16 8.92
CA GLY A 12 -1.17 -8.01 7.90
C GLY A 12 -2.69 -7.88 7.77
N PHE A 13 -3.33 -7.00 8.54
CA PHE A 13 -4.77 -6.74 8.49
C PHE A 13 -5.06 -5.39 7.84
N THR A 14 -6.15 -5.30 7.07
CA THR A 14 -6.68 -4.00 6.63
C THR A 14 -7.40 -3.33 7.80
N LEU A 15 -6.86 -2.22 8.30
CA LEU A 15 -7.52 -1.41 9.32
C LEU A 15 -8.71 -0.64 8.74
N VAL A 16 -8.47 0.06 7.63
CA VAL A 16 -9.48 0.82 6.91
C VAL A 16 -9.17 0.78 5.43
N LYS A 17 -10.22 0.73 4.60
CA LYS A 17 -10.07 0.92 3.16
C LYS A 17 -11.26 1.65 2.56
N LYS A 18 -11.00 2.37 1.49
CA LYS A 18 -12.03 2.93 0.62
C LYS A 18 -11.76 2.49 -0.81
N SER A 19 -12.71 1.74 -1.37
CA SER A 19 -12.71 1.37 -2.79
C SER A 19 -13.62 2.35 -3.55
N TYR A 20 -13.11 2.93 -4.65
CA TYR A 20 -13.84 3.90 -5.47
C TYR A 20 -14.40 3.25 -6.74
N HIS A 21 -13.58 2.44 -7.42
CA HIS A 21 -13.95 1.82 -8.68
C HIS A 21 -13.58 0.34 -8.65
N LYS A 22 -14.56 -0.53 -8.39
CA LYS A 22 -14.35 -1.99 -8.39
C LYS A 22 -13.97 -2.46 -9.80
N THR A 23 -12.91 -3.26 -9.89
CA THR A 23 -12.41 -3.85 -11.14
C THR A 23 -12.72 -5.34 -11.26
N THR A 24 -13.13 -5.99 -10.16
CA THR A 24 -13.42 -7.42 -10.10
C THR A 24 -14.89 -7.68 -9.79
N LEU A 25 -15.46 -8.66 -10.51
CA LEU A 25 -16.82 -9.16 -10.30
C LEU A 25 -16.90 -10.17 -9.13
N GLY A 26 -15.77 -10.71 -8.68
CA GLY A 26 -15.68 -11.70 -7.60
C GLY A 26 -15.41 -11.10 -6.21
N LYS A 27 -15.88 -11.79 -5.16
CA LYS A 27 -15.45 -11.53 -3.77
C LYS A 27 -13.99 -11.94 -3.64
N ILE A 28 -13.12 -10.96 -3.47
CA ILE A 28 -11.73 -11.19 -3.02
C ILE A 28 -11.76 -11.17 -1.49
N ASP A 29 -11.21 -12.21 -0.87
CA ASP A 29 -11.03 -12.27 0.57
C ASP A 29 -10.08 -11.14 1.04
N SER A 30 -10.53 -10.35 2.01
CA SER A 30 -9.77 -9.19 2.49
C SER A 30 -8.47 -9.60 3.16
N ASP A 31 -8.45 -10.75 3.81
CA ASP A 31 -7.39 -11.16 4.71
C ASP A 31 -6.28 -11.80 3.89
N LEU A 32 -6.64 -12.64 2.91
CA LEU A 32 -5.69 -13.15 1.91
C LEU A 32 -5.01 -12.01 1.13
N ARG A 33 -5.78 -10.97 0.77
CA ARG A 33 -5.23 -9.82 0.06
C ARG A 33 -4.28 -9.00 0.94
N SER A 34 -4.66 -8.77 2.21
CA SER A 34 -3.85 -8.01 3.15
C SER A 34 -2.56 -8.76 3.47
N GLY A 35 -2.64 -10.07 3.70
CA GLY A 35 -1.48 -10.95 3.89
C GLY A 35 -0.54 -10.94 2.69
N LEU A 36 -1.05 -10.99 1.45
CA LEU A 36 -0.22 -10.89 0.25
C LEU A 36 0.50 -9.54 0.15
N LEU A 37 -0.20 -8.43 0.42
CA LEU A 37 0.39 -7.10 0.38
C LEU A 37 1.52 -6.96 1.41
N THR A 38 1.28 -7.41 2.64
CA THR A 38 2.30 -7.40 3.69
C THR A 38 3.49 -8.31 3.34
N ALA A 39 3.25 -9.50 2.78
CA ALA A 39 4.34 -10.37 2.35
C ALA A 39 5.22 -9.74 1.26
N LEU A 40 4.61 -9.05 0.29
CA LEU A 40 5.34 -8.33 -0.76
C LEU A 40 6.19 -7.19 -0.18
N LEU A 41 5.68 -6.50 0.84
CA LEU A 41 6.39 -5.40 1.49
C LEU A 41 7.55 -5.90 2.35
N ASN A 42 7.34 -6.93 3.16
CA ASN A 42 8.40 -7.57 3.94
C ASN A 42 9.49 -8.13 3.02
N PHE A 43 9.10 -8.73 1.89
CA PHE A 43 10.04 -9.14 0.86
C PHE A 43 10.85 -7.96 0.32
N ALA A 44 10.19 -6.84 0.00
CA ALA A 44 10.87 -5.65 -0.49
C ALA A 44 11.84 -5.04 0.54
N GLU A 45 11.47 -4.99 1.82
CA GLU A 45 12.36 -4.52 2.89
C GLU A 45 13.57 -5.44 3.09
N THR A 46 13.41 -6.74 2.88
CA THR A 46 14.51 -7.71 3.01
C THR A 46 15.43 -7.72 1.77
N ALA A 47 14.84 -7.58 0.57
CA ALA A 47 15.56 -7.71 -0.69
C ALA A 47 16.24 -6.42 -1.15
N PHE A 48 15.75 -5.26 -0.72
CA PHE A 48 16.29 -3.95 -1.09
C PHE A 48 16.71 -3.18 0.16
N SER A 49 17.72 -2.30 0.03
CA SER A 49 18.07 -1.38 1.12
C SER A 49 16.84 -0.56 1.52
N THR A 50 16.64 -0.38 2.83
CA THR A 50 15.46 0.25 3.43
C THR A 50 15.10 1.55 2.71
N GLY A 51 13.84 1.69 2.29
CA GLY A 51 13.32 2.88 1.60
C GLY A 51 13.51 2.93 0.08
N SER A 52 14.01 1.87 -0.56
CA SER A 52 14.24 1.86 -2.01
C SER A 52 13.01 1.53 -2.86
N VAL A 53 11.94 0.97 -2.28
CA VAL A 53 10.75 0.56 -3.03
C VAL A 53 9.59 1.49 -2.72
N GLU A 54 9.17 2.25 -3.72
CA GLU A 54 8.07 3.23 -3.61
C GLU A 54 6.73 2.70 -4.13
N TYR A 55 6.76 1.68 -4.99
CA TYR A 55 5.56 1.05 -5.55
C TYR A 55 5.87 -0.31 -6.18
N PHE A 56 4.84 -1.15 -6.29
CA PHE A 56 4.82 -2.34 -7.15
C PHE A 56 3.99 -2.07 -8.40
N GLN A 57 4.51 -2.40 -9.58
CA GLN A 57 3.77 -2.24 -10.82
C GLN A 57 3.49 -3.60 -11.47
N GLY A 58 2.21 -3.92 -11.62
CA GLY A 58 1.74 -5.04 -12.42
C GLY A 58 1.41 -4.63 -13.86
N ASN A 59 0.76 -5.54 -14.58
CA ASN A 59 0.42 -5.31 -16.00
C ASN A 59 -0.63 -4.19 -16.18
N ARG A 60 -1.63 -4.12 -15.28
CA ARG A 60 -2.76 -3.17 -15.36
C ARG A 60 -2.81 -2.17 -14.21
N LEU A 61 -2.26 -2.54 -13.06
CA LEU A 61 -2.39 -1.77 -11.81
C LEU A 61 -1.00 -1.49 -11.23
N THR A 62 -0.91 -0.37 -10.52
CA THR A 62 0.22 -0.02 -9.66
C THR A 62 -0.28 0.09 -8.22
N ILE A 63 0.51 -0.46 -7.30
CA ILE A 63 0.30 -0.39 -5.86
C ILE A 63 1.41 0.50 -5.32
N ALA A 64 1.09 1.74 -4.97
CA ALA A 64 2.00 2.65 -4.31
C ALA A 64 1.75 2.59 -2.80
N PHE A 65 2.81 2.77 -2.02
CA PHE A 65 2.71 2.68 -0.56
C PHE A 65 3.72 3.60 0.11
N ILE A 66 3.41 3.97 1.35
CA ILE A 66 4.34 4.57 2.29
C ILE A 66 4.30 3.77 3.59
N ASN A 67 5.44 3.74 4.26
CA ASN A 67 5.64 3.02 5.50
C ASN A 67 5.90 4.02 6.62
N ALA A 68 5.31 3.78 7.79
CA ALA A 68 5.60 4.49 9.02
C ALA A 68 5.76 3.47 10.15
N ASN A 69 6.62 3.76 11.12
CA ASN A 69 6.73 2.94 12.32
C ASN A 69 5.89 3.57 13.42
N ILE A 70 4.98 2.79 14.00
CA ILE A 70 4.14 3.21 15.11
C ILE A 70 4.41 2.30 16.32
N LEU A 71 4.37 2.86 17.52
CA LEU A 71 4.39 2.07 18.74
C LEU A 71 2.93 1.82 19.15
N ALA A 72 2.46 0.58 18.99
CA ALA A 72 1.14 0.19 19.46
C ALA A 72 1.15 0.02 20.99
N ASP A 73 0.03 0.30 21.65
CA ASP A 73 -0.09 0.23 23.11
C ASP A 73 0.20 -1.17 23.68
N ASP A 74 0.02 -2.21 22.86
CA ASP A 74 0.26 -3.62 23.21
C ASP A 74 1.65 -4.13 22.79
N SER A 75 2.51 -3.26 22.24
CA SER A 75 3.85 -3.62 21.77
C SER A 75 4.93 -2.85 22.50
N VAL A 76 6.08 -3.50 22.67
CA VAL A 76 7.31 -2.90 23.21
C VAL A 76 8.23 -2.38 22.10
N GLU A 77 7.98 -2.77 20.85
CA GLU A 77 8.77 -2.39 19.68
C GLU A 77 7.90 -1.66 18.65
N PRO A 78 8.45 -0.65 17.93
CA PRO A 78 7.75 -0.03 16.82
C PRO A 78 7.46 -1.03 15.71
N GLU A 79 6.25 -0.96 15.17
CA GLU A 79 5.75 -1.85 14.12
C GLU A 79 5.34 -1.08 12.87
N LEU A 80 5.34 -1.79 11.74
CA LEU A 80 5.08 -1.24 10.44
C LEU A 80 3.58 -0.95 10.22
N LEU A 81 3.25 0.33 10.10
CA LEU A 81 1.99 0.82 9.55
C LEU A 81 2.21 1.18 8.07
N ILE A 82 1.33 0.67 7.22
CA ILE A 82 1.45 0.84 5.77
C ILE A 82 0.22 1.56 5.26
N SER A 83 0.43 2.68 4.58
CA SER A 83 -0.62 3.36 3.83
C SER A 83 -0.43 3.08 2.34
N TYR A 84 -1.47 2.60 1.67
CA TYR A 84 -1.38 2.16 0.28
C TYR A 84 -2.46 2.77 -0.63
N ALA A 85 -2.13 2.85 -1.91
CA ALA A 85 -3.06 3.20 -2.98
C ALA A 85 -2.90 2.24 -4.16
N ILE A 86 -4.03 1.71 -4.64
CA ILE A 86 -4.12 0.93 -5.88
C ILE A 86 -4.64 1.86 -6.98
N ILE A 87 -3.85 2.03 -8.03
CA ILE A 87 -4.14 2.93 -9.15
C ILE A 87 -3.96 2.22 -10.49
N ASP A 88 -4.65 2.70 -11.53
CA ASP A 88 -4.41 2.22 -12.88
C ASP A 88 -2.98 2.54 -13.35
N LYS A 89 -2.36 1.59 -14.07
CA LYS A 89 -1.04 1.78 -14.67
C LYS A 89 -1.04 2.99 -15.60
N HIS A 90 0.01 3.79 -15.54
CA HIS A 90 0.18 5.00 -16.36
C HIS A 90 1.62 5.15 -16.87
N LYS A 91 1.80 5.74 -18.06
CA LYS A 91 3.12 5.93 -18.72
C LYS A 91 4.15 6.79 -17.95
N ARG A 92 3.77 7.45 -16.83
CA ARG A 92 4.64 8.35 -16.06
C ARG A 92 4.46 8.13 -14.55
N ILE A 93 4.37 6.86 -14.16
CA ILE A 93 3.93 6.46 -12.83
C ILE A 93 4.79 7.08 -11.71
N ASP A 94 6.10 7.18 -11.88
CA ASP A 94 7.02 7.75 -10.89
C ASP A 94 6.66 9.20 -10.53
N LYS A 95 6.37 10.01 -11.55
CA LYS A 95 5.98 11.42 -11.36
C LYS A 95 4.68 11.52 -10.56
N TYR A 96 3.72 10.62 -10.82
CA TYR A 96 2.42 10.63 -10.15
C TYR A 96 2.51 10.11 -8.72
N VAL A 97 3.24 9.01 -8.50
CA VAL A 97 3.46 8.46 -7.16
C VAL A 97 4.13 9.52 -6.28
N LYS A 98 5.25 10.09 -6.72
CA LYS A 98 6.00 11.09 -5.94
C LYS A 98 5.24 12.39 -5.70
N LYS A 99 4.58 12.96 -6.71
CA LYS A 99 4.00 14.31 -6.62
C LYS A 99 2.57 14.34 -6.11
N LEU A 100 1.84 13.23 -6.20
CA LEU A 100 0.41 13.21 -5.94
C LEU A 100 0.04 12.14 -4.91
N VAL A 101 0.45 10.89 -5.11
CA VAL A 101 0.01 9.79 -4.24
C VAL A 101 0.70 9.86 -2.88
N ASN A 102 2.03 9.95 -2.83
CA ASN A 102 2.76 9.95 -1.56
C ASN A 102 2.36 11.12 -0.65
N PRO A 103 2.24 12.38 -1.13
CA PRO A 103 1.78 13.48 -0.28
C PRO A 103 0.37 13.27 0.29
N LEU A 104 -0.52 12.60 -0.44
CA LEU A 104 -1.86 12.29 0.03
C LEU A 104 -1.87 11.15 1.07
N LEU A 105 -1.00 10.15 0.89
CA LEU A 105 -0.83 9.08 1.86
C LEU A 105 -0.20 9.60 3.16
N ILE A 106 0.75 10.53 3.10
CA ILE A 106 1.38 11.15 4.28
C ILE A 106 0.37 11.94 5.11
N LYS A 107 -0.59 12.64 4.47
CA LYS A 107 -1.62 13.40 5.22
C LYS A 107 -2.63 12.52 5.97
N GLY A 108 -2.72 11.24 5.61
CA GLY A 108 -3.68 10.29 6.18
C GLY A 108 -3.06 9.20 7.05
N ALA A 109 -1.73 9.21 7.21
CA ALA A 109 -0.96 8.36 8.12
C ALA A 109 -0.53 9.21 9.33
#